data_AF-A0A288QYS7-F1
#
_entry.id   AF-A0A288QYS7-F1
#
_cell.length_a   1.000
_cell.length_b   1.000
_cell.length_c   1.000
_cell.angle_alpha   90.00
_cell.angle_beta   90.00
_cell.angle_gamma   90.00
#
_symmetry.space_group_name_H-M   'P 1'
#
loop_
_entity.id
_entity.type
_entity.pdbx_description
1 polymer ?
#
loop_
_entity_poly.entity_id
_entity_poly.type
_entity_poly.pdbx_seq_one_letter_code
_entity_poly.pdbx_strand_id
1 'polypeptide(L)'
;MFGMFRRPKLDRSEYDRRLVFAIDDMKYDFQKAKNSEEALFESDINPRLIKAQTALAKQKYFFLLRAARERKMNGQWQTAFVRPE
;
A
#
# COMPACT_ATOMS: atom_id res chain seq x y z
N MET A 1 39.19 -6.68 -23.14
CA MET A 1 38.75 -5.67 -22.15
C MET A 1 37.27 -5.90 -21.87
N PHE A 2 36.92 -6.51 -20.73
CA PHE A 2 35.51 -6.69 -20.34
C PHE A 2 35.23 -5.85 -19.10
N GLY A 3 34.77 -4.62 -19.35
CA GLY A 3 34.16 -3.75 -18.35
C GLY A 3 32.86 -4.38 -17.88
N MET A 4 33.01 -5.26 -16.91
CA MET A 4 31.97 -5.95 -16.14
C MET A 4 30.79 -5.02 -15.86
N PHE A 5 29.64 -5.29 -16.46
CA PHE A 5 28.38 -4.60 -16.19
C PHE A 5 28.00 -4.77 -14.71
N ARG A 6 28.48 -3.86 -13.85
CA ARG A 6 28.10 -3.82 -12.43
C ARG A 6 26.63 -3.40 -12.39
N ARG A 7 25.75 -4.33 -12.03
CA ARG A 7 24.34 -4.00 -11.75
C ARG A 7 24.31 -2.92 -10.66
N PRO A 8 23.51 -1.86 -10.83
CA PRO A 8 23.38 -0.83 -9.79
C PRO A 8 22.93 -1.52 -8.49
N LYS A 9 23.66 -1.29 -7.40
CA LYS A 9 23.26 -1.79 -6.09
C LYS A 9 22.00 -1.04 -5.68
N LEU A 10 20.95 -1.78 -5.31
CA LEU A 10 19.74 -1.19 -4.75
C LEU A 10 20.09 -0.44 -3.46
N ASP A 11 19.77 0.85 -3.40
CA ASP A 11 19.83 1.59 -2.15
C ASP A 11 18.71 1.10 -1.23
N ARG A 12 19.10 0.42 -0.15
CA ARG A 12 18.17 -0.14 0.81
C ARG A 12 17.38 0.95 1.53
N SER A 13 18.01 2.08 1.83
CA SER A 13 17.38 3.18 2.56
C SER A 13 16.31 3.87 1.71
N GLU A 14 16.59 4.06 0.42
CA GLU A 14 15.64 4.61 -0.53
C GLU A 14 14.46 3.66 -0.75
N TYR A 15 14.74 2.36 -0.92
CA TYR A 15 13.71 1.34 -1.03
C TYR A 15 12.79 1.34 0.20
N ASP A 16 13.35 1.35 1.40
CA ASP A 16 12.59 1.34 2.66
C ASP A 16 11.73 2.60 2.76
N ARG A 17 12.26 3.77 2.40
CA ARG A 17 11.49 5.02 2.34
C ARG A 17 10.31 4.92 1.37
N ARG A 18 10.53 4.44 0.15
CA ARG A 18 9.46 4.25 -0.84
C ARG A 18 8.41 3.25 -0.37
N LEU A 19 8.84 2.20 0.32
CA LEU A 19 7.95 1.19 0.88
C LEU A 19 7.04 1.79 1.97
N VAL A 20 7.55 2.66 2.84
CA VAL A 20 6.71 3.39 3.81
C VAL A 20 5.64 4.22 3.10
N PHE A 21 6.02 5.01 2.09
CA PHE A 21 5.06 5.83 1.34
C PHE A 21 3.99 4.97 0.65
N ALA A 22 4.38 3.87 0.00
CA ALA A 22 3.45 2.98 -0.68
C ALA A 22 2.48 2.29 0.30
N ILE A 23 2.95 1.95 1.50
CA ILE A 23 2.11 1.41 2.58
C ILE A 23 1.07 2.44 3.00
N ASP A 24 1.46 3.70 3.19
CA ASP A 24 0.55 4.78 3.59
C ASP A 24 -0.51 5.04 2.49
N ASP A 25 -0.11 5.05 1.22
CA ASP A 25 -1.03 5.14 0.08
C ASP A 25 -2.05 3.99 0.09
N MET A 26 -1.57 2.74 0.15
CA MET A 26 -2.46 1.57 0.11
C MET A 26 -3.35 1.47 1.35
N LYS A 27 -2.90 1.98 2.50
CA LYS A 27 -3.73 2.07 3.71
C LYS A 27 -4.88 3.05 3.50
N TYR A 28 -4.60 4.22 2.91
CA TYR A 28 -5.62 5.22 2.57
C TYR A 28 -6.63 4.64 1.58
N ASP A 29 -6.16 4.03 0.49
CA ASP A 29 -7.02 3.42 -0.53
C ASP A 29 -7.91 2.31 0.05
N PHE A 30 -7.35 1.46 0.91
CA PHE A 30 -8.11 0.42 1.59
C PHE A 30 -9.18 1.01 2.50
N GLN A 31 -8.85 2.05 3.28
CA GLN A 31 -9.83 2.71 4.15
C GLN A 31 -10.94 3.40 3.34
N LYS A 32 -10.59 4.08 2.25
CA LYS A 32 -11.55 4.71 1.34
C LYS A 32 -12.48 3.68 0.70
N ALA A 33 -11.94 2.56 0.22
CA ALA A 33 -12.73 1.46 -0.34
C ALA A 33 -13.66 0.85 0.71
N LYS A 34 -13.19 0.66 1.95
CA LYS A 34 -14.01 0.17 3.06
C LYS A 34 -15.17 1.11 3.39
N ASN A 35 -14.89 2.41 3.52
CA ASN A 35 -15.94 3.41 3.75
C ASN A 35 -16.96 3.45 2.61
N SER A 36 -16.49 3.29 1.36
CA SER A 36 -17.37 3.23 0.20
C SER A 36 -18.21 1.94 0.18
N GLU A 37 -17.64 0.80 0.58
CA GLU A 37 -18.40 -0.44 0.71
C GLU A 37 -19.51 -0.34 1.75
N GLU A 38 -19.23 0.26 2.91
CA GLU A 38 -20.22 0.51 3.96
C GLU A 38 -21.34 1.44 3.46
N ALA A 39 -20.98 2.56 2.80
CA ALA A 39 -21.96 3.51 2.28
C ALA A 39 -22.83 2.94 1.14
N LEU A 40 -22.23 2.18 0.22
CA LEU A 40 -22.94 1.64 -0.95
C LEU A 40 -23.75 0.39 -0.62
N PHE A 41 -23.54 -0.23 0.54
CA PHE A 41 -24.38 -1.34 1.03
C PHE A 41 -25.85 -0.94 1.21
N GLU A 42 -26.11 0.36 1.40
CA GLU A 42 -27.44 0.95 1.54
C GLU A 42 -28.09 1.30 0.18
N SER A 43 -27.41 1.04 -0.94
CA SER A 43 -27.83 1.42 -2.29
C SER A 43 -28.02 0.20 -3.22
N ASP A 44 -28.79 0.36 -4.30
CA ASP A 44 -29.13 -0.70 -5.27
C ASP A 44 -27.96 -1.04 -6.26
N ILE A 45 -26.73 -0.97 -5.77
CA ILE A 45 -25.49 -1.14 -6.54
C ILE A 45 -24.96 -2.55 -6.36
N ASN A 46 -24.31 -3.12 -7.39
CA ASN A 46 -23.76 -4.47 -7.38
C ASN A 46 -22.78 -4.71 -6.20
N PRO A 47 -23.22 -5.40 -5.13
CA PRO A 47 -22.44 -5.51 -3.89
C PRO A 47 -21.24 -6.45 -4.06
N ARG A 48 -21.29 -7.35 -5.06
CA ARG A 48 -20.19 -8.28 -5.35
C ARG A 48 -18.98 -7.54 -5.91
N LEU A 49 -19.20 -6.58 -6.80
CA LEU A 49 -18.11 -5.79 -7.40
C LEU A 49 -17.40 -4.95 -6.34
N ILE A 50 -18.17 -4.28 -5.49
CA ILE A 50 -17.62 -3.42 -4.43
C ILE A 50 -16.79 -4.26 -3.45
N LYS A 51 -17.34 -5.39 -2.96
CA LYS A 51 -16.60 -6.34 -2.11
C LYS A 51 -15.31 -6.84 -2.74
N ALA A 52 -15.32 -7.12 -4.05
CA ALA A 52 -14.12 -7.55 -4.76
C ALA A 52 -13.06 -6.44 -4.82
N GLN A 53 -13.47 -5.18 -5.05
CA GLN A 53 -12.56 -4.03 -5.06
C GLN A 53 -11.95 -3.78 -3.68
N THR A 54 -12.75 -3.82 -2.60
CA THR A 54 -12.25 -3.70 -1.23
C THR A 54 -11.30 -4.83 -0.88
N ALA A 55 -11.61 -6.07 -1.25
CA ALA A 55 -10.75 -7.22 -1.03
C ALA A 55 -9.40 -7.09 -1.75
N LEU A 56 -9.40 -6.56 -2.99
CA LEU A 56 -8.19 -6.29 -3.74
C LEU A 56 -7.33 -5.19 -3.11
N ALA A 57 -7.94 -4.08 -2.67
CA ALA A 57 -7.25 -3.01 -1.96
C ALA A 57 -6.63 -3.52 -0.64
N LYS A 58 -7.38 -4.35 0.10
CA LYS A 58 -6.91 -5.04 1.30
C LYS A 58 -5.68 -5.89 1.02
N GLN A 59 -5.72 -6.74 -0.01
CA GLN A 59 -4.59 -7.61 -0.36
C GLN A 59 -3.33 -6.83 -0.72
N LYS A 60 -3.45 -5.73 -1.48
CA LYS A 60 -2.31 -4.85 -1.82
C LYS A 60 -1.66 -4.27 -0.57
N TYR A 61 -2.46 -3.74 0.36
CA TYR A 61 -1.97 -3.20 1.62
C TYR A 61 -1.22 -4.26 2.45
N PHE A 62 -1.82 -5.44 2.64
CA PHE A 62 -1.18 -6.51 3.42
C PHE A 62 0.07 -7.10 2.76
N PHE A 63 0.13 -7.11 1.43
CA PHE A 63 1.33 -7.52 0.70
C PHE A 63 2.52 -6.60 1.04
N LEU A 64 2.31 -5.28 1.02
CA LEU A 64 3.36 -4.32 1.38
C LEU A 64 3.73 -4.40 2.87
N LEU A 65 2.76 -4.61 3.76
CA LEU A 65 3.04 -4.87 5.18
C LEU A 65 3.94 -6.08 5.38
N ARG A 66 3.71 -7.15 4.62
CA ARG A 66 4.54 -8.35 4.69
C ARG A 66 5.97 -8.06 4.24
N ALA A 67 6.14 -7.32 3.14
CA ALA A 67 7.47 -6.90 2.67
C ALA A 67 8.22 -6.05 3.72
N ALA A 68 7.52 -5.14 4.42
CA ALA A 68 8.12 -4.35 5.50
C ALA A 68 8.52 -5.21 6.70
N ARG A 69 7.71 -6.21 7.07
CA ARG A 69 8.01 -7.15 8.15
C ARG A 69 9.23 -8.02 7.83
N GLU A 70 9.34 -8.54 6.62
CA GLU A 70 10.50 -9.34 6.17
C GLU A 70 11.81 -8.53 6.25
N ARG A 71 11.72 -7.21 6.11
CA ARG A 71 12.85 -6.29 6.23
C ARG A 71 13.08 -5.75 7.65
N LYS A 72 12.29 -6.18 8.63
CA LYS A 72 12.36 -5.75 10.04
C LYS A 72 12.26 -4.22 10.20
N MET A 73 11.45 -3.57 9.36
CA MET A 73 11.23 -2.13 9.44
C MET A 73 10.45 -1.81 10.72
N ASN A 74 11.13 -1.17 11.68
CA ASN A 74 10.51 -0.67 12.91
C ASN A 74 9.94 0.72 12.65
N GLY A 75 8.79 0.96 13.27
CA GLY A 75 7.81 1.83 12.68
C GLY A 75 7.83 3.30 13.01
N GLN A 76 8.18 4.14 12.04
CA GLN A 76 7.67 5.52 11.95
C GLN A 76 6.43 5.50 11.02
N TRP A 77 5.33 4.87 11.45
CA TRP A 77 4.08 4.77 10.65
C TRP A 77 3.11 5.93 10.92
N GLN A 78 3.56 6.91 11.69
CA GLN A 78 2.81 8.11 12.03
C GLN A 78 3.39 9.28 11.26
N THR A 79 3.21 9.27 9.95
CA THR A 79 3.24 10.54 9.24
C THR A 79 1.82 11.07 9.24
N ALA A 80 1.54 12.02 10.13
CA ALA A 80 0.28 12.75 10.15
C ALA A 80 0.17 13.50 8.81
N PHE A 81 -0.52 12.91 7.83
CA PHE A 81 -0.74 13.55 6.53
C PHE A 81 -2.20 13.95 6.38
N VAL A 82 -2.41 15.27 6.45
CA VAL A 82 -3.48 15.94 5.71
C VAL A 82 -3.23 15.68 4.23
N ARG A 83 -3.98 14.75 3.62
CA ARG A 83 -4.02 14.62 2.17
C ARG A 83 -5.13 15.54 1.66
N PRO A 84 -4.84 16.53 0.80
CA PRO A 84 -5.90 17.21 0.07
C PRO A 84 -6.58 16.17 -0.83
N GLU A 85 -7.90 16.13 -0.75
CA GLU A 85 -8.76 15.24 -1.54
C GLU A 85 -8.68 15.53 -3.04
#